data_AF-A0A814MF03-F1
#
_entry.id   AF-A0A814MF03-F1
#
_cell.length_a   1.000
_cell.length_b   1.000
_cell.length_c   1.000
_cell.angle_alpha   90.00
_cell.angle_beta   90.00
_cell.angle_gamma   90.00
#
_symmetry.space_group_name_H-M   'P 1'
#
loop_
_entity.id
_entity.type
_entity.pdbx_description
1 polymer ?
#
loop_
_entity_poly.entity_id
_entity_poly.type
_entity_poly.pdbx_seq_one_letter_code
_entity_poly.pdbx_strand_id
1 'polypeptide(L)'
;MVSVEIERRRQFLLQIAQELDITSEATSDEIVELYLQNPRFSAKFLKQIERTGNINRVLVIGQTGVGKSSLINLMAGEHVAPMSDSAVGCTFDFNVYQVEYNEEMYELIDTIGLNEGSKGTVTHKDALKKLVRFIKQNKRGFNCVIFVMAKGRVFDSFEKNYYLFYKSLLKEDIPALLYVGHCENDVPMSAWLNNSTNVEALASFAFAEKICGTTLEGGYFGDQLKILREETRVKMWSAVMAKMLDTPRKVDADLNMFKQVWNSICDFFGFNKKFLTDQFHAFIAYLKSLGVDDETLEEINSELH
;
A
#
# COMPACT_ATOMS: atom_id res chain seq x y z
N MET A 1 13.85 15.01 26.98
CA MET A 1 13.80 14.91 25.50
C MET A 1 14.56 13.68 25.02
N VAL A 2 15.86 13.57 25.29
CA VAL A 2 16.71 12.40 24.92
C VAL A 2 16.14 11.06 25.44
N SER A 3 15.59 11.02 26.66
CA SER A 3 15.01 9.79 27.24
C SER A 3 13.73 9.29 26.54
N VAL A 4 12.92 10.19 25.98
CA VAL A 4 11.65 9.85 25.31
C VAL A 4 11.93 9.25 23.93
N GLU A 5 12.95 9.76 23.25
CA GLU A 5 13.35 9.29 21.93
C GLU A 5 14.01 7.92 21.99
N ILE A 6 14.85 7.68 23.00
CA ILE A 6 15.43 6.37 23.28
C ILE A 6 14.34 5.34 23.61
N GLU A 7 13.35 5.69 24.43
CA GLU A 7 12.26 4.77 24.76
C GLU A 7 11.38 4.47 23.53
N ARG A 8 11.09 5.46 22.67
CA ARG A 8 10.40 5.21 21.39
C ARG A 8 11.16 4.24 20.50
N ARG A 9 12.48 4.41 20.36
CA ARG A 9 13.35 3.53 19.55
C ARG A 9 13.36 2.11 20.12
N ARG A 10 13.45 1.97 21.44
CA ARG A 10 13.39 0.67 22.14
C ARG A 10 12.06 -0.05 21.90
N GLN A 11 10.93 0.64 22.06
CA GLN A 11 9.60 0.06 21.83
C GLN A 11 9.42 -0.38 20.38
N PHE A 12 9.94 0.39 19.42
CA PHE A 12 9.89 0.05 18.01
C PHE A 12 10.72 -1.20 17.69
N LEU A 13 11.95 -1.30 18.21
CA LEU A 13 12.80 -2.49 18.06
C LEU A 13 12.15 -3.75 18.66
N LEU A 14 11.54 -3.62 19.84
CA LEU A 14 10.77 -4.70 20.48
C LEU A 14 9.55 -5.12 19.65
N GLN A 15 8.84 -4.16 19.04
CA GLN A 15 7.71 -4.46 18.17
C GLN A 15 8.12 -5.28 16.95
N ILE A 16 9.20 -4.90 16.26
CA ILE A 16 9.65 -5.68 15.10
C ILE A 16 10.18 -7.05 15.58
N ALA A 17 10.86 -7.14 16.73
CA ALA A 17 11.31 -8.43 17.28
C ALA A 17 10.15 -9.40 17.52
N GLN A 18 9.02 -8.90 18.05
CA GLN A 18 7.79 -9.68 18.18
C GLN A 18 7.20 -10.11 16.82
N GLU A 19 7.23 -9.24 15.80
CA GLU A 19 6.75 -9.57 14.44
C GLU A 19 7.56 -10.71 13.80
N LEU A 20 8.80 -10.94 14.26
CA LEU A 20 9.71 -11.98 13.78
C LEU A 20 9.75 -13.24 14.67
N ASP A 21 8.86 -13.32 15.68
CA ASP A 21 8.83 -14.41 16.67
C ASP A 21 10.12 -14.54 17.49
N ILE A 22 10.81 -13.41 17.72
CA ILE A 22 12.00 -13.31 18.57
C ILE A 22 11.53 -13.01 19.99
N THR A 23 11.93 -13.83 20.97
CA THR A 23 11.43 -13.81 22.36
C THR A 23 11.60 -12.46 23.09
N SER A 24 10.67 -12.17 24.00
CA SER A 24 10.43 -10.85 24.63
C SER A 24 11.43 -10.41 25.72
N GLU A 25 12.53 -11.14 25.93
CA GLU A 25 13.50 -10.87 27.00
C GLU A 25 14.81 -10.24 26.51
N ALA A 26 14.97 -10.03 25.20
CA ALA A 26 16.20 -9.47 24.63
C ALA A 26 16.37 -7.96 24.90
N THR A 27 17.59 -7.57 25.28
CA THR A 27 18.06 -6.18 25.35
C THR A 27 18.11 -5.53 23.97
N SER A 28 18.17 -4.20 23.90
CA SER A 28 18.25 -3.49 22.61
C SER A 28 19.46 -3.93 21.77
N ASP A 29 20.61 -4.20 22.41
CA ASP A 29 21.82 -4.66 21.73
C ASP A 29 21.69 -6.11 21.23
N GLU A 30 21.05 -6.99 22.01
CA GLU A 30 20.75 -8.36 21.59
C GLU A 30 19.77 -8.40 20.41
N ILE A 31 18.76 -7.51 20.41
CA ILE A 31 17.86 -7.35 19.26
C ILE A 31 18.64 -6.88 18.04
N VAL A 32 19.52 -5.88 18.18
CA VAL A 32 20.34 -5.39 17.06
C VAL A 32 21.26 -6.50 16.50
N GLU A 33 21.91 -7.30 17.36
CA GLU A 33 22.71 -8.45 16.93
C GLU A 33 21.89 -9.53 16.23
N LEU A 34 20.71 -9.87 16.76
CA LEU A 34 19.79 -10.82 16.13
C LEU A 34 19.29 -10.33 14.78
N TYR A 35 19.13 -9.02 14.62
CA TYR A 35 18.76 -8.41 13.34
C TYR A 35 19.90 -8.50 12.34
N LEU A 36 21.13 -8.17 12.74
CA LEU A 36 22.31 -8.32 11.86
C LEU A 36 22.52 -9.76 11.40
N GLN A 37 22.11 -10.75 12.19
CA GLN A 37 22.15 -12.16 11.82
C GLN A 37 21.02 -12.57 10.86
N ASN A 38 19.94 -11.79 10.78
CA ASN A 38 18.87 -12.02 9.82
C ASN A 38 19.24 -11.36 8.47
N PRO A 39 19.30 -12.13 7.37
CA PRO A 39 19.65 -11.59 6.06
C PRO A 39 18.76 -10.43 5.58
N ARG A 40 17.57 -10.25 6.18
CA ARG A 40 16.64 -9.14 5.90
C ARG A 40 17.02 -7.80 6.52
N PHE A 41 17.97 -7.72 7.45
CA PHE A 41 18.32 -6.45 8.11
C PHE A 41 19.79 -6.11 7.91
N SER A 42 20.05 -5.19 6.99
CA SER A 42 21.39 -4.66 6.76
C SER A 42 21.85 -3.76 7.92
N ALA A 43 23.16 -3.56 8.08
CA ALA A 43 23.68 -2.57 9.03
C ALA A 43 23.11 -1.15 8.78
N LYS A 44 22.74 -0.86 7.53
CA LYS A 44 22.12 0.39 7.12
C LYS A 44 20.68 0.53 7.60
N PHE A 45 19.90 -0.56 7.51
CA PHE A 45 18.57 -0.64 8.12
C PHE A 45 18.63 -0.25 9.60
N LEU A 46 19.57 -0.85 10.35
CA LEU A 46 19.68 -0.61 11.78
C LEU A 46 20.10 0.82 12.09
N LYS A 47 21.07 1.38 11.35
CA LYS A 47 21.44 2.80 11.46
C LYS A 47 20.26 3.74 11.18
N GLN A 48 19.40 3.42 10.22
CA GLN A 48 18.19 4.20 9.97
C GLN A 48 17.23 4.10 11.15
N ILE A 49 16.95 2.89 11.67
CA ILE A 49 16.09 2.73 12.85
C ILE A 49 16.66 3.48 14.06
N GLU A 50 17.97 3.40 14.27
CA GLU A 50 18.64 4.19 15.31
C GLU A 50 18.47 5.70 15.09
N ARG A 51 18.46 6.18 13.85
CA ARG A 51 18.33 7.62 13.53
C ARG A 51 16.88 8.12 13.61
N THR A 52 15.94 7.42 12.98
CA THR A 52 14.57 7.89 12.74
C THR A 52 13.52 7.18 13.61
N GLY A 53 13.89 6.05 14.21
CA GLY A 53 12.97 5.17 14.94
C GLY A 53 11.94 4.46 14.06
N ASN A 54 12.03 4.52 12.72
CA ASN A 54 11.06 3.94 11.79
C ASN A 54 11.69 3.58 10.43
N ILE A 55 11.03 2.68 9.68
CA ILE A 55 11.30 2.45 8.25
C ILE A 55 10.27 3.23 7.44
N ASN A 56 10.70 3.77 6.30
CA ASN A 56 9.81 4.40 5.34
C ASN A 56 8.96 3.33 4.62
N ARG A 57 7.65 3.35 4.82
CA ARG A 57 6.71 2.35 4.27
C ARG A 57 5.87 2.99 3.18
N VAL A 58 5.95 2.47 1.96
CA VAL A 58 5.26 2.99 0.79
C VAL A 58 4.25 1.97 0.30
N LEU A 59 2.97 2.32 0.34
CA LEU A 59 1.90 1.46 -0.12
C LEU A 59 1.71 1.60 -1.64
N VAL A 60 1.76 0.50 -2.38
CA VAL A 60 1.56 0.48 -3.84
C VAL A 60 0.20 -0.13 -4.15
N ILE A 61 -0.69 0.66 -4.76
CA ILE A 61 -2.08 0.29 -5.08
C ILE A 61 -2.30 0.43 -6.58
N GLY A 62 -3.08 -0.48 -7.15
CA GLY A 62 -3.45 -0.45 -8.56
C GLY A 62 -4.08 -1.77 -8.97
N GLN A 63 -4.76 -1.80 -10.10
CA GLN A 63 -5.42 -3.02 -10.58
C GLN A 63 -4.42 -4.12 -10.93
N THR A 64 -4.90 -5.35 -11.11
CA THR A 64 -4.07 -6.45 -11.57
C THR A 64 -3.50 -6.17 -12.96
N GLY A 65 -2.23 -6.53 -13.17
CA GLY A 65 -1.55 -6.41 -14.45
C GLY A 65 -1.20 -4.98 -14.89
N VAL A 66 -1.49 -3.93 -14.10
CA VAL A 66 -1.18 -2.52 -14.48
C VAL A 66 0.31 -2.17 -14.39
N GLY A 67 1.15 -3.11 -13.96
CA GLY A 67 2.60 -2.92 -13.85
C GLY A 67 3.10 -2.55 -12.44
N LYS A 68 2.34 -2.85 -11.37
CA LYS A 68 2.81 -2.61 -9.98
C LYS A 68 4.13 -3.32 -9.67
N SER A 69 4.21 -4.63 -9.90
CA SER A 69 5.45 -5.40 -9.69
C SER A 69 6.58 -4.90 -10.57
N SER A 70 6.29 -4.49 -11.81
CA SER A 70 7.27 -3.90 -12.72
C SER A 70 7.78 -2.55 -12.21
N LEU A 71 6.92 -1.71 -11.64
CA LEU A 71 7.30 -0.47 -10.98
C LEU A 71 8.15 -0.71 -9.74
N ILE A 72 7.78 -1.69 -8.92
CA ILE A 72 8.53 -2.10 -7.72
C ILE A 72 9.93 -2.57 -8.10
N ASN A 73 10.04 -3.45 -9.10
CA ASN A 73 11.32 -3.92 -9.62
C ASN A 73 12.16 -2.77 -10.17
N LEU A 74 11.54 -1.84 -10.90
CA LEU A 74 12.22 -0.66 -11.41
C LEU A 74 12.75 0.22 -10.27
N MET A 75 11.94 0.48 -9.25
CA MET A 75 12.34 1.27 -8.08
C MET A 75 13.47 0.57 -7.30
N ALA A 76 13.36 -0.74 -7.10
CA ALA A 76 14.39 -1.58 -6.49
C ALA A 76 15.70 -1.58 -7.27
N GLY A 77 15.64 -1.50 -8.60
CA GLY A 77 16.80 -1.67 -9.48
C GLY A 77 17.16 -3.14 -9.71
N GLU A 78 16.34 -4.07 -9.22
CA GLU A 78 16.48 -5.52 -9.36
C GLU A 78 15.10 -6.21 -9.30
N HIS A 79 15.05 -7.49 -9.68
CA HIS A 79 13.81 -8.27 -9.75
C HIS A 79 13.42 -8.88 -8.39
N VAL A 80 12.93 -8.05 -7.48
CA VAL A 80 12.45 -8.48 -6.14
C VAL A 80 11.01 -8.98 -6.14
N ALA A 81 10.18 -8.48 -7.05
CA ALA A 81 8.76 -8.79 -7.18
C ALA A 81 8.50 -9.72 -8.38
N PRO A 82 7.76 -10.82 -8.19
CA PRO A 82 7.44 -11.72 -9.28
C PRO A 82 6.58 -11.02 -10.34
N MET A 83 6.95 -11.17 -11.61
CA MET A 83 6.16 -10.74 -12.76
C MET A 83 5.24 -11.88 -13.17
N SER A 84 4.10 -12.06 -12.49
CA SER A 84 3.05 -12.97 -12.95
C SER A 84 1.73 -12.23 -13.15
N ASP A 85 1.12 -12.43 -14.31
CA ASP A 85 -0.20 -11.85 -14.66
C ASP A 85 -1.37 -12.69 -14.12
N SER A 86 -1.08 -13.69 -13.28
CA SER A 86 -2.02 -14.74 -12.89
C SER A 86 -2.72 -14.46 -11.56
N ALA A 87 -3.14 -13.23 -11.31
CA ALA A 87 -4.03 -12.93 -10.18
C ALA A 87 -5.48 -12.92 -10.65
N VAL A 88 -6.26 -13.91 -10.19
CA VAL A 88 -7.70 -14.04 -10.47
C VAL A 88 -8.48 -13.61 -9.23
N GLY A 89 -9.34 -12.60 -9.36
CA GLY A 89 -10.26 -12.17 -8.31
C GLY A 89 -9.83 -10.95 -7.50
N CYS A 90 -10.66 -10.59 -6.52
CA CYS A 90 -10.48 -9.49 -5.57
C CYS A 90 -9.69 -9.99 -4.35
N THR A 91 -8.53 -9.41 -4.03
CA THR A 91 -7.75 -9.85 -2.86
C THR A 91 -7.07 -8.67 -2.19
N PHE A 92 -7.18 -8.52 -0.87
CA PHE A 92 -6.34 -7.59 -0.10
C PHE A 92 -5.04 -8.25 0.41
N ASP A 93 -4.57 -9.30 -0.28
CA ASP A 93 -3.26 -9.87 0.03
C ASP A 93 -2.19 -8.85 -0.37
N PHE A 94 -1.09 -8.86 0.35
CA PHE A 94 0.01 -7.95 0.10
C PHE A 94 1.35 -8.64 0.23
N ASN A 95 2.33 -8.14 -0.50
CA ASN A 95 3.73 -8.53 -0.38
C ASN A 95 4.53 -7.32 0.07
N VAL A 96 5.57 -7.55 0.87
CA VAL A 96 6.49 -6.50 1.33
C VAL A 96 7.84 -6.74 0.69
N TYR A 97 8.33 -5.74 -0.03
CA TYR A 97 9.66 -5.76 -0.66
C TYR A 97 10.53 -4.72 0.03
N GLN A 98 11.66 -5.17 0.57
CA GLN A 98 12.66 -4.28 1.14
C GLN A 98 13.53 -3.72 0.01
N VAL A 99 13.69 -2.41 -0.02
CA VAL A 99 14.44 -1.72 -1.06
C VAL A 99 15.36 -0.70 -0.42
N GLU A 100 16.61 -0.68 -0.84
CA GLU A 100 17.57 0.36 -0.47
C GLU A 100 17.63 1.43 -1.56
N TYR A 101 17.47 2.69 -1.17
CA TYR A 101 17.70 3.82 -2.06
C TYR A 101 18.26 5.01 -1.29
N ASN A 102 19.27 5.68 -1.86
CA ASN A 102 19.92 6.85 -1.27
C ASN A 102 20.26 6.69 0.22
N GLU A 103 20.85 5.55 0.55
CA GLU A 103 21.24 5.20 1.90
C GLU A 103 20.15 4.95 2.94
N GLU A 104 18.90 4.91 2.51
CA GLU A 104 17.76 4.57 3.35
C GLU A 104 17.08 3.29 2.86
N MET A 105 16.54 2.54 3.81
CA MET A 105 15.69 1.39 3.59
C MET A 105 14.22 1.82 3.51
N TYR A 106 13.54 1.21 2.56
CA TYR A 106 12.12 1.36 2.29
C TYR A 106 11.45 0.00 2.28
N GLU A 107 10.21 -0.06 2.74
CA GLU A 107 9.31 -1.18 2.52
C GLU A 107 8.29 -0.77 1.45
N LEU A 108 8.39 -1.35 0.26
CA LEU A 108 7.37 -1.23 -0.78
C LEU A 108 6.32 -2.33 -0.56
N ILE A 109 5.10 -1.92 -0.24
CA ILE A 109 4.00 -2.82 0.13
C ILE A 109 3.06 -2.92 -1.07
N ASP A 110 3.16 -4.00 -1.83
CA ASP A 110 2.32 -4.27 -2.99
C ASP A 110 1.00 -4.86 -2.55
N THR A 111 -0.09 -4.12 -2.74
CA THR A 111 -1.43 -4.66 -2.58
C THR A 111 -1.88 -5.29 -3.88
N ILE A 112 -2.22 -6.57 -3.85
CA ILE A 112 -2.89 -7.18 -4.99
C ILE A 112 -4.21 -6.42 -5.17
N GLY A 113 -4.47 -5.95 -6.40
CA GLY A 113 -5.54 -4.98 -6.63
C GLY A 113 -6.93 -5.60 -6.48
N LEU A 114 -7.94 -4.74 -6.34
CA LEU A 114 -9.32 -5.16 -6.58
C LEU A 114 -9.57 -5.13 -8.09
N ASN A 115 -9.94 -6.28 -8.62
CA ASN A 115 -10.26 -6.44 -10.04
C ASN A 115 -11.76 -6.20 -10.27
N GLU A 116 -12.11 -5.51 -11.35
CA GLU A 116 -13.46 -5.56 -11.91
C GLU A 116 -13.57 -6.77 -12.84
N GLY A 117 -14.45 -7.73 -12.54
CA GLY A 117 -14.84 -8.73 -13.53
C GLY A 117 -15.18 -10.12 -13.01
N SER A 118 -16.49 -10.40 -13.00
CA SER A 118 -17.20 -11.52 -13.68
C SER A 118 -16.75 -12.99 -13.55
N LYS A 119 -15.58 -13.32 -13.02
CA LYS A 119 -15.17 -14.70 -12.69
C LYS A 119 -15.04 -14.84 -11.17
N GLY A 120 -16.20 -14.86 -10.53
CA GLY A 120 -16.33 -14.98 -9.08
C GLY A 120 -15.57 -16.19 -8.54
N THR A 121 -14.53 -15.94 -7.75
CA THR A 121 -13.86 -16.97 -6.94
C THR A 121 -13.55 -16.51 -5.52
N VAL A 122 -13.56 -15.21 -5.24
CA VAL A 122 -13.37 -14.69 -3.88
C VAL A 122 -14.71 -14.24 -3.30
N THR A 123 -15.11 -14.84 -2.18
CA THR A 123 -16.35 -14.47 -1.49
C THR A 123 -16.19 -13.13 -0.75
N HIS A 124 -17.29 -12.43 -0.42
CA HIS A 124 -17.23 -11.19 0.36
C HIS A 124 -16.50 -11.38 1.71
N LYS A 125 -16.67 -12.56 2.31
CA LYS A 125 -16.03 -12.92 3.57
C LYS A 125 -14.52 -13.02 3.41
N ASP A 126 -14.05 -13.55 2.30
CA ASP A 126 -12.61 -13.69 2.06
C ASP A 126 -11.98 -12.33 1.76
N ALA A 127 -12.68 -11.45 1.03
CA ALA A 127 -12.26 -10.07 0.85
C ALA A 127 -12.14 -9.32 2.19
N LEU A 128 -13.17 -9.38 3.04
CA LEU A 128 -13.14 -8.79 4.38
C LEU A 128 -12.04 -9.36 5.29
N LYS A 129 -11.89 -10.69 5.32
CA LYS A 129 -10.82 -11.34 6.10
C LYS A 129 -9.44 -10.88 5.66
N LYS A 130 -9.22 -10.74 4.35
CA LYS A 130 -7.96 -10.26 3.80
C LYS A 130 -7.73 -8.78 4.14
N LEU A 131 -8.76 -7.94 4.08
CA LEU A 131 -8.66 -6.55 4.51
C LEU A 131 -8.27 -6.44 5.98
N VAL A 132 -8.94 -7.19 6.85
CA VAL A 132 -8.62 -7.16 8.28
C VAL A 132 -7.20 -7.68 8.53
N ARG A 133 -6.77 -8.72 7.80
CA ARG A 133 -5.38 -9.19 7.83
C ARG A 133 -4.42 -8.10 7.38
N PHE A 134 -4.72 -7.40 6.29
CA PHE A 134 -3.92 -6.27 5.79
C PHE A 134 -3.76 -5.19 6.86
N ILE A 135 -4.84 -4.76 7.49
CA ILE A 135 -4.80 -3.75 8.58
C ILE A 135 -3.97 -4.27 9.75
N LYS A 136 -4.22 -5.52 10.19
CA LYS A 136 -3.52 -6.14 11.33
C LYS A 136 -2.01 -6.29 11.10
N GLN A 137 -1.60 -6.60 9.89
CA GLN A 137 -0.18 -6.79 9.56
C GLN A 137 0.51 -5.48 9.16
N ASN A 138 -0.24 -4.39 8.99
CA ASN A 138 0.30 -3.06 8.66
C ASN A 138 0.06 -2.03 9.77
N LYS A 139 0.08 -2.45 11.04
CA LYS A 139 -0.07 -1.57 12.23
C LYS A 139 0.98 -0.46 12.32
N ARG A 140 2.14 -0.65 11.67
CA ARG A 140 3.21 0.35 11.59
C ARG A 140 2.82 1.55 10.72
N GLY A 141 1.74 1.46 9.93
CA GLY A 141 1.26 2.55 9.08
C GLY A 141 2.03 2.71 7.79
N PHE A 142 1.80 3.82 7.08
CA PHE A 142 2.45 4.15 5.82
C PHE A 142 2.91 5.61 5.80
N ASN A 143 4.01 5.89 5.11
CA ASN A 143 4.56 7.24 4.92
C ASN A 143 4.08 7.86 3.61
N CYS A 144 3.80 7.04 2.60
CA CYS A 144 3.39 7.47 1.27
C CYS A 144 2.55 6.38 0.60
N VAL A 145 1.72 6.78 -0.36
CA VAL A 145 0.93 5.89 -1.20
C VAL A 145 1.27 6.15 -2.66
N ILE A 146 1.44 5.10 -3.46
CA ILE A 146 1.60 5.16 -4.92
C ILE A 146 0.42 4.46 -5.56
N PHE A 147 -0.39 5.21 -6.28
CA PHE A 147 -1.39 4.68 -7.20
C PHE A 147 -0.74 4.39 -8.56
N VAL A 148 -0.91 3.18 -9.06
CA VAL A 148 -0.34 2.70 -10.32
C VAL A 148 -1.46 2.47 -11.31
N MET A 149 -1.37 3.14 -12.45
CA MET A 149 -2.21 2.89 -13.61
C MET A 149 -1.36 2.75 -14.86
N ALA A 150 -1.95 2.14 -15.88
CA ALA A 150 -1.39 2.10 -17.22
C ALA A 150 -2.19 3.05 -18.11
N LYS A 151 -1.49 3.76 -19.01
CA LYS A 151 -2.11 4.57 -20.05
C LYS A 151 -3.22 3.78 -20.76
N GLY A 152 -4.41 4.38 -20.86
CA GLY A 152 -5.54 3.82 -21.59
C GLY A 152 -6.28 2.66 -20.90
N ARG A 153 -5.96 2.31 -19.64
CA ARG A 153 -6.79 1.38 -18.87
C ARG A 153 -7.94 2.11 -18.17
N VAL A 154 -9.09 1.44 -18.12
CA VAL A 154 -10.40 1.93 -17.66
C VAL A 154 -10.28 2.80 -16.39
N PHE A 155 -10.84 4.01 -16.45
CA PHE A 155 -10.81 4.97 -15.33
C PHE A 155 -11.75 4.57 -14.19
N ASP A 156 -12.90 3.95 -14.48
CA ASP A 156 -13.92 3.61 -13.47
C ASP A 156 -13.35 2.71 -12.36
N SER A 157 -12.58 1.68 -12.73
CA SER A 157 -11.93 0.76 -11.81
C SER A 157 -10.79 1.40 -11.02
N PHE A 158 -10.12 2.40 -11.59
CA PHE A 158 -9.11 3.19 -10.89
C PHE A 158 -9.79 4.08 -9.85
N GLU A 159 -10.85 4.79 -10.24
CA GLU A 159 -11.62 5.66 -9.37
C GLU A 159 -12.12 4.89 -8.14
N LYS A 160 -12.77 3.75 -8.33
CA LYS A 160 -13.27 2.95 -7.21
C LYS A 160 -12.15 2.47 -6.27
N ASN A 161 -11.00 2.06 -6.81
CA ASN A 161 -9.83 1.70 -6.00
C ASN A 161 -9.32 2.90 -5.19
N TYR A 162 -9.27 4.09 -5.79
CA TYR A 162 -8.92 5.32 -5.10
C TYR A 162 -9.89 5.62 -3.96
N TYR A 163 -11.20 5.62 -4.20
CA TYR A 163 -12.19 5.87 -3.15
C TYR A 163 -12.06 4.87 -2.00
N LEU A 164 -11.97 3.59 -2.31
CA LEU A 164 -11.87 2.58 -1.27
C LEU A 164 -10.58 2.69 -0.45
N PHE A 165 -9.42 2.66 -1.10
CA PHE A 165 -8.16 2.60 -0.36
C PHE A 165 -7.78 3.96 0.20
N TYR A 166 -7.96 5.03 -0.57
CA TYR A 166 -7.49 6.34 -0.15
C TYR A 166 -8.49 7.08 0.73
N LYS A 167 -9.74 7.19 0.27
CA LYS A 167 -10.77 7.92 1.02
C LYS A 167 -11.30 7.11 2.20
N SER A 168 -11.71 5.86 1.99
CA SER A 168 -12.33 5.06 3.05
C SER A 168 -11.29 4.47 4.01
N LEU A 169 -10.27 3.77 3.51
CA LEU A 169 -9.31 3.06 4.36
C LEU A 169 -8.25 3.98 4.97
N LEU A 170 -7.64 4.87 4.18
CA LEU A 170 -6.54 5.74 4.62
C LEU A 170 -6.96 7.16 5.02
N LYS A 171 -8.25 7.51 4.85
CA LYS A 171 -8.84 8.81 5.21
C LYS A 171 -8.13 10.03 4.60
N GLU A 172 -7.42 9.84 3.49
CA GLU A 172 -6.64 10.88 2.80
C GLU A 172 -5.54 11.54 3.66
N ASP A 173 -5.13 10.89 4.76
CA ASP A 173 -4.14 11.42 5.72
C ASP A 173 -2.67 11.19 5.28
N ILE A 174 -2.45 10.50 4.17
CA ILE A 174 -1.13 10.05 3.71
C ILE A 174 -0.88 10.59 2.30
N PRO A 175 0.22 11.27 1.99
CA PRO A 175 0.49 11.78 0.66
C PRO A 175 0.44 10.69 -0.42
N ALA A 176 -0.46 10.87 -1.40
CA ALA A 176 -0.60 9.96 -2.54
C ALA A 176 0.07 10.50 -3.81
N LEU A 177 0.83 9.63 -4.47
CA LEU A 177 1.40 9.85 -5.79
C LEU A 177 0.64 9.02 -6.82
N LEU A 178 0.55 9.52 -8.05
CA LEU A 178 0.06 8.76 -9.20
C LEU A 178 1.23 8.44 -10.13
N TYR A 179 1.45 7.16 -10.41
CA TYR A 179 2.28 6.69 -11.50
C TYR A 179 1.42 6.21 -12.67
N VAL A 180 1.70 6.73 -13.86
CA VAL A 180 1.12 6.32 -15.13
C VAL A 180 2.19 5.65 -15.98
N GLY A 181 2.07 4.34 -16.16
CA GLY A 181 2.95 3.56 -17.04
C GLY A 181 2.50 3.55 -18.50
N HIS A 182 3.34 2.98 -19.36
CA HIS A 182 3.15 2.89 -20.82
C HIS A 182 3.19 4.24 -21.55
N CYS A 183 3.99 5.19 -21.04
CA CYS A 183 4.16 6.52 -21.62
C CYS A 183 5.40 6.64 -22.52
N GLU A 184 6.12 5.56 -22.82
CA GLU A 184 7.37 5.57 -23.62
C GLU A 184 7.21 6.13 -25.04
N ASN A 185 5.98 6.16 -25.57
CA ASN A 185 5.68 6.69 -26.89
C ASN A 185 5.22 8.16 -26.86
N ASP A 186 5.10 8.76 -25.68
CA ASP A 186 4.78 10.19 -25.50
C ASP A 186 6.09 10.98 -25.34
N VAL A 187 6.23 12.11 -26.04
CA VAL A 187 7.46 12.92 -26.02
C VAL A 187 7.14 14.35 -25.59
N PRO A 188 7.55 14.78 -24.38
CA PRO A 188 8.10 13.97 -23.28
C PRO A 188 7.05 12.98 -22.73
N MET A 189 7.44 11.98 -21.92
CA MET A 189 6.50 10.98 -21.36
C MET A 189 5.32 11.63 -20.62
N SER A 190 5.51 12.82 -20.04
CA SER A 190 4.47 13.61 -19.37
C SER A 190 3.42 14.20 -20.32
N ALA A 191 3.61 14.17 -21.64
CA ALA A 191 2.67 14.72 -22.61
C ALA A 191 1.29 14.06 -22.52
N TRP A 192 1.21 12.78 -22.14
CA TRP A 192 -0.07 12.12 -21.90
C TRP A 192 -0.87 12.78 -20.77
N LEU A 193 -0.23 13.08 -19.63
CA LEU A 193 -0.89 13.76 -18.51
C LEU A 193 -1.32 15.19 -18.86
N ASN A 194 -0.61 15.85 -19.78
CA ASN A 194 -0.85 17.25 -20.15
C ASN A 194 -2.01 17.44 -21.13
N ASN A 195 -2.61 16.37 -21.67
CA ASN A 195 -3.83 16.48 -22.47
C ASN A 195 -5.00 16.94 -21.59
N SER A 196 -5.76 17.94 -22.05
CA SER A 196 -6.92 18.52 -21.33
C SER A 196 -7.89 17.48 -20.79
N THR A 197 -8.19 16.41 -21.54
CA THR A 197 -9.10 15.35 -21.09
C THR A 197 -8.55 14.60 -19.87
N ASN A 198 -7.25 14.31 -19.84
CA ASN A 198 -6.63 13.60 -18.73
C ASN A 198 -6.43 14.52 -17.51
N VAL A 199 -6.13 15.80 -17.75
CA VAL A 199 -6.06 16.81 -16.69
C VAL A 199 -7.41 16.90 -15.97
N GLU A 200 -8.50 17.01 -16.73
CA GLU A 200 -9.86 17.09 -16.20
C GLU A 200 -10.26 15.81 -15.47
N ALA A 201 -10.03 14.64 -16.09
CA ALA A 201 -10.33 13.35 -15.48
C ALA A 201 -9.58 13.12 -14.17
N LEU A 202 -8.36 13.65 -14.03
CA LEU A 202 -7.53 13.50 -12.83
C LEU A 202 -7.63 14.68 -11.85
N ALA A 203 -8.50 15.67 -12.11
CA ALA A 203 -8.61 16.88 -11.29
C ALA A 203 -9.30 16.63 -9.94
N SER A 204 -10.21 15.65 -9.88
CA SER A 204 -10.96 15.27 -8.67
C SER A 204 -10.15 14.45 -7.66
N PHE A 205 -8.95 14.02 -8.04
CA PHE A 205 -8.07 13.18 -7.22
C PHE A 205 -6.98 14.00 -6.55
N ALA A 206 -6.82 13.82 -5.24
CA ALA A 206 -5.88 14.55 -4.40
C ALA A 206 -4.47 13.94 -4.42
N PHE A 207 -3.88 13.85 -5.62
CA PHE A 207 -2.49 13.41 -5.77
C PHE A 207 -1.51 14.56 -5.51
N ALA A 208 -0.56 14.33 -4.61
CA ALA A 208 0.55 15.23 -4.31
C ALA A 208 1.53 15.36 -5.50
N GLU A 209 1.63 14.33 -6.33
CA GLU A 209 2.40 14.34 -7.57
C GLU A 209 1.86 13.32 -8.58
N LYS A 210 2.00 13.61 -9.88
CA LYS A 210 1.57 12.75 -10.99
C LYS A 210 2.76 12.53 -11.92
N ILE A 211 3.13 11.29 -12.17
CA ILE A 211 4.37 10.89 -12.83
C ILE A 211 4.03 9.97 -14.00
N CYS A 212 4.40 10.37 -15.21
CA CYS A 212 4.42 9.47 -16.36
C CYS A 212 5.78 8.78 -16.48
N GLY A 213 5.77 7.50 -16.81
CA GLY A 213 7.00 6.77 -17.06
C GLY A 213 6.81 5.46 -17.79
N THR A 214 7.88 4.67 -17.78
CA THR A 214 7.88 3.33 -18.35
C THR A 214 8.66 2.35 -17.48
N THR A 215 8.14 1.13 -17.40
CA THR A 215 8.82 -0.03 -16.80
C THR A 215 9.16 -1.08 -17.86
N LEU A 216 8.97 -0.76 -19.15
CA LEU A 216 9.12 -1.70 -20.25
C LEU A 216 10.59 -2.10 -20.43
N GLU A 217 10.87 -3.41 -20.39
CA GLU A 217 12.21 -3.96 -20.56
C GLU A 217 12.38 -4.59 -21.95
N GLY A 218 13.59 -4.50 -22.51
CA GLY A 218 13.95 -5.17 -23.76
C GLY A 218 13.34 -4.52 -25.01
N GLY A 219 13.32 -5.28 -26.12
CA GLY A 219 12.83 -4.81 -27.43
C GLY A 219 13.91 -4.21 -28.34
N TYR A 220 13.50 -3.84 -29.56
CA TYR A 220 14.40 -3.34 -30.62
C TYR A 220 15.10 -2.02 -30.26
N PHE A 221 14.54 -1.26 -29.30
CA PHE A 221 15.04 0.02 -28.81
C PHE A 221 15.61 -0.05 -27.38
N GLY A 222 16.15 -1.21 -26.98
CA GLY A 222 16.52 -1.52 -25.59
C GLY A 222 17.37 -0.46 -24.87
N ASP A 223 18.31 0.21 -25.55
CA ASP A 223 19.15 1.24 -24.91
C ASP A 223 18.42 2.57 -24.67
N GLN A 224 17.51 2.96 -25.57
CA GLN A 224 16.67 4.15 -25.35
C GLN A 224 15.70 3.92 -24.19
N LEU A 225 15.12 2.72 -24.10
CA LEU A 225 14.24 2.36 -22.99
C LEU A 225 14.98 2.31 -21.64
N LYS A 226 16.26 1.94 -21.60
CA LYS A 226 17.06 2.03 -20.36
C LYS A 226 17.12 3.47 -19.83
N ILE A 227 17.33 4.45 -20.70
CA ILE A 227 17.37 5.87 -20.30
C ILE A 227 16.02 6.30 -19.73
N LEU A 228 14.92 6.02 -20.45
CA LEU A 228 13.57 6.38 -20.00
C LEU A 228 13.17 5.68 -18.69
N ARG A 229 13.62 4.44 -18.49
CA ARG A 229 13.44 3.69 -17.24
C ARG A 229 14.20 4.31 -16.09
N GLU A 230 15.46 4.68 -16.29
CA GLU A 230 16.25 5.32 -15.23
C GLU A 230 15.68 6.70 -14.90
N GLU A 231 15.25 7.48 -15.89
CA GLU A 231 14.50 8.71 -15.66
C GLU A 231 13.24 8.47 -14.83
N THR A 232 12.48 7.41 -15.15
CA THR A 232 11.29 7.02 -14.40
C THR A 232 11.64 6.66 -12.96
N ARG A 233 12.69 5.85 -12.74
CA ARG A 233 13.17 5.43 -11.42
C ARG A 233 13.55 6.63 -10.55
N VAL A 234 14.34 7.55 -11.11
CA VAL A 234 14.78 8.76 -10.39
C VAL A 234 13.59 9.66 -10.06
N LYS A 235 12.66 9.89 -11.00
CA LYS A 235 11.44 10.68 -10.74
C LYS A 235 10.58 10.08 -9.63
N MET A 236 10.39 8.76 -9.64
CA MET A 236 9.62 8.07 -8.61
C MET A 236 10.25 8.22 -7.23
N TRP A 237 11.55 7.97 -7.09
CA TRP A 237 12.24 8.13 -5.80
C TRP A 237 12.28 9.58 -5.33
N SER A 238 12.54 10.52 -6.24
CA SER A 238 12.52 11.95 -5.93
C SER A 238 11.15 12.36 -5.37
N ALA A 239 10.06 11.91 -5.99
CA ALA A 239 8.71 12.23 -5.53
C ALA A 239 8.38 11.56 -4.19
N VAL A 240 8.72 10.29 -3.99
CA VAL A 240 8.52 9.59 -2.71
C VAL A 240 9.24 10.33 -1.58
N MET A 241 10.54 10.59 -1.74
CA MET A 241 11.34 11.26 -0.71
C MET A 241 10.85 12.70 -0.44
N ALA A 242 10.40 13.42 -1.47
CA ALA A 242 9.94 14.79 -1.33
C ALA A 242 8.54 14.93 -0.71
N LYS A 243 7.68 13.89 -0.84
CA LYS A 243 6.28 13.95 -0.43
C LYS A 243 5.94 13.09 0.77
N MET A 244 6.73 12.07 1.11
CA MET A 244 6.41 11.15 2.21
C MET A 244 6.37 11.87 3.56
N LEU A 245 5.58 11.33 4.49
CA LEU A 245 5.58 11.76 5.89
C LEU A 245 6.85 11.30 6.59
N ASP A 246 7.41 12.12 7.48
CA ASP A 246 8.55 11.73 8.34
C ASP A 246 8.20 10.57 9.28
N THR A 247 6.94 10.52 9.72
CA THR A 247 6.42 9.44 10.58
C THR A 247 5.26 8.73 9.89
N PRO A 248 5.23 7.38 9.89
CA PRO A 248 4.16 6.65 9.23
C PRO A 248 2.81 6.92 9.92
N ARG A 249 1.79 7.20 9.11
CA ARG A 249 0.40 7.34 9.58
C ARG A 249 -0.22 5.94 9.68
N LYS A 250 -0.70 5.62 10.88
CA LYS A 250 -1.39 4.35 11.13
C LYS A 250 -2.78 4.37 10.49
N VAL A 251 -3.24 3.20 10.08
CA VAL A 251 -4.63 3.03 9.65
C VAL A 251 -5.51 3.05 10.89
N ASP A 252 -6.40 4.03 10.98
CA ASP A 252 -7.40 4.12 12.04
C ASP A 252 -8.45 3.03 11.81
N ALA A 253 -8.26 1.88 12.46
CA ALA A 253 -9.11 0.70 12.36
C ALA A 253 -10.40 0.84 13.19
N ASP A 254 -11.06 2.00 13.08
CA ASP A 254 -12.32 2.27 13.75
C ASP A 254 -13.52 1.73 12.96
N LEU A 255 -14.67 1.75 13.62
CA LEU A 255 -15.91 1.28 13.04
C LEU A 255 -16.33 2.03 11.78
N ASN A 256 -16.20 3.35 11.78
CA ASN A 256 -16.63 4.17 10.65
C ASN A 256 -15.83 3.83 9.40
N MET A 257 -14.53 3.57 9.54
CA MET A 257 -13.67 3.06 8.49
C MET A 257 -14.20 1.71 7.98
N PHE A 258 -14.46 0.74 8.86
CA PHE A 258 -14.98 -0.57 8.44
C PHE A 258 -16.34 -0.47 7.73
N LYS A 259 -17.24 0.39 8.21
CA LYS A 259 -18.54 0.68 7.56
C LYS A 259 -18.35 1.25 6.15
N GLN A 260 -17.48 2.26 6.00
CA GLN A 260 -17.21 2.90 4.71
C GLN A 260 -16.59 1.92 3.72
N VAL A 261 -15.58 1.17 4.14
CA VAL A 261 -14.94 0.16 3.32
C VAL A 261 -15.94 -0.93 2.91
N TRP A 262 -16.78 -1.40 3.83
CA TRP A 262 -17.81 -2.39 3.51
C TRP A 262 -18.79 -1.89 2.45
N ASN A 263 -19.30 -0.67 2.61
CA ASN A 263 -20.19 -0.06 1.62
C ASN A 263 -19.50 0.06 0.25
N SER A 264 -18.24 0.53 0.23
CA SER A 264 -17.45 0.60 -0.99
C SER A 264 -17.26 -0.77 -1.65
N ILE A 265 -17.04 -1.85 -0.88
CA ILE A 265 -16.96 -3.22 -1.42
C ILE A 265 -18.32 -3.64 -2.00
N CYS A 266 -19.42 -3.41 -1.29
CA CYS A 266 -20.76 -3.74 -1.79
C CYS A 266 -21.08 -3.03 -3.11
N ASP A 267 -20.78 -1.73 -3.19
CA ASP A 267 -20.99 -0.93 -4.39
C ASP A 267 -20.06 -1.36 -5.54
N PHE A 268 -18.78 -1.61 -5.24
CA PHE A 268 -17.77 -2.05 -6.21
C PHE A 268 -18.21 -3.30 -6.97
N PHE A 269 -18.81 -4.25 -6.26
CA PHE A 269 -19.20 -5.54 -6.83
C PHE A 269 -20.70 -5.70 -7.09
N GLY A 270 -21.52 -4.69 -6.81
CA GLY A 270 -22.97 -4.69 -7.08
C GLY A 270 -23.78 -5.67 -6.21
N PHE A 271 -23.40 -5.86 -4.94
CA PHE A 271 -24.06 -6.81 -4.04
C PHE A 271 -25.27 -6.23 -3.29
N ASN A 272 -26.31 -7.05 -3.07
CA ASN A 272 -27.53 -6.63 -2.38
C ASN A 272 -27.33 -6.56 -0.86
N LYS A 273 -27.63 -5.40 -0.25
CA LYS A 273 -27.48 -5.11 1.19
C LYS A 273 -28.30 -6.02 2.12
N LYS A 274 -29.28 -6.79 1.62
CA LYS A 274 -30.16 -7.66 2.44
C LYS A 274 -29.58 -9.02 2.86
N PHE A 275 -28.49 -9.51 2.25
CA PHE A 275 -27.89 -10.80 2.62
C PHE A 275 -27.04 -10.74 3.91
N LEU A 276 -27.01 -9.56 4.55
CA LEU A 276 -26.02 -9.15 5.54
C LEU A 276 -26.38 -9.47 6.99
N THR A 277 -27.66 -9.53 7.35
CA THR A 277 -28.08 -9.60 8.76
C THR A 277 -27.66 -10.89 9.46
N ASP A 278 -27.76 -12.05 8.80
CA ASP A 278 -27.45 -13.35 9.42
C ASP A 278 -25.93 -13.62 9.60
N GLN A 279 -25.08 -12.96 8.81
CA GLN A 279 -23.62 -13.03 8.91
C GLN A 279 -23.05 -11.89 9.77
N PHE A 280 -23.85 -10.87 10.06
CA PHE A 280 -23.42 -9.68 10.78
C PHE A 280 -23.03 -9.99 12.22
N HIS A 281 -23.75 -10.87 12.91
CA HIS A 281 -23.37 -11.29 14.26
C HIS A 281 -22.00 -11.98 14.30
N ALA A 282 -21.62 -12.71 13.25
CA ALA A 282 -20.27 -13.28 13.13
C ALA A 282 -19.22 -12.18 12.82
N PHE A 283 -19.59 -11.14 12.08
CA PHE A 283 -18.75 -9.97 11.84
C PHE A 283 -18.54 -9.14 13.11
N ILE A 284 -19.59 -8.89 13.89
CA ILE A 284 -19.54 -8.25 15.21
C ILE A 284 -18.69 -9.06 16.18
N ALA A 285 -18.90 -10.38 16.27
CA ALA A 285 -18.07 -11.27 17.08
C ALA A 285 -16.61 -11.26 16.62
N TYR A 286 -16.36 -11.14 15.31
CA TYR A 286 -15.01 -11.00 14.77
C TYR A 286 -14.39 -9.66 15.14
N LEU A 287 -15.08 -8.52 14.93
CA LEU A 287 -14.61 -7.19 15.34
C LEU A 287 -14.32 -7.14 16.85
N LYS A 288 -15.16 -7.76 17.67
CA LYS A 288 -14.92 -7.97 19.12
C LYS A 288 -13.61 -8.72 19.37
N SER A 289 -13.32 -9.77 18.61
CA SER A 289 -12.04 -10.50 18.68
C SER A 289 -10.82 -9.69 18.20
N LEU A 290 -11.04 -8.56 17.51
CA LEU A 290 -9.99 -7.62 17.11
C LEU A 290 -9.73 -6.53 18.15
N GLY A 291 -10.49 -6.49 19.24
CA GLY A 291 -10.38 -5.48 20.30
C GLY A 291 -11.22 -4.23 20.06
N VAL A 292 -12.21 -4.28 19.17
CA VAL A 292 -13.25 -3.25 19.06
C VAL A 292 -14.15 -3.36 20.28
N ASP A 293 -14.41 -2.25 20.97
CA ASP A 293 -15.16 -2.20 22.23
C ASP A 293 -16.67 -2.42 22.04
N ASP A 294 -17.32 -2.85 23.13
CA ASP A 294 -18.73 -3.28 23.11
C ASP A 294 -19.72 -2.13 22.84
N GLU A 295 -19.41 -0.91 23.26
CA GLU A 295 -20.21 0.29 22.98
C GLU A 295 -20.23 0.57 21.47
N THR A 296 -19.05 0.55 20.85
CA THR A 296 -18.89 0.67 19.41
C THR A 296 -19.66 -0.43 18.67
N LEU A 297 -19.66 -1.68 19.15
CA LEU A 297 -20.37 -2.80 18.52
C LEU A 297 -21.90 -2.69 18.63
N GLU A 298 -22.43 -2.13 19.73
CA GLU A 298 -23.86 -1.90 19.94
C GLU A 298 -24.42 -0.83 18.99
N GLU A 299 -23.67 0.25 18.72
CA GLU A 299 -24.06 1.27 17.74
C GLU A 299 -24.25 0.67 16.34
N ILE A 300 -23.34 -0.22 15.91
CA ILE A 300 -23.44 -0.94 14.63
C ILE A 300 -24.70 -1.77 14.53
N ASN A 301 -25.03 -2.46 15.62
CA ASN A 301 -26.16 -3.39 15.65
C ASN A 301 -27.50 -2.64 15.61
N SER A 302 -27.52 -1.41 16.13
CA SER A 302 -28.71 -0.58 16.22
C SER A 302 -29.13 0.05 14.88
N GLU A 303 -28.19 0.40 13.99
CA GLU A 303 -28.46 1.05 12.70
C GLU A 303 -28.86 0.09 11.57
N LEU A 304 -28.83 -1.22 11.82
CA LEU A 304 -29.25 -2.27 10.87
C LEU A 304 -30.69 -2.77 11.08
N HIS A 305 -31.32 -2.33 12.17
CA HIS A 305 -32.72 -2.56 12.49
C HIS A 305 -33.56 -1.32 12.16
#